data_AF-A0A1H9ARN5-F1
#
_entry.id   AF-A0A1H9ARN5-F1
#
_cell.length_a   1.000
_cell.length_b   1.000
_cell.length_c   1.000
_cell.angle_alpha   90.00
_cell.angle_beta   90.00
_cell.angle_gamma   90.00
#
_symmetry.space_group_name_H-M   'P 1'
#
loop_
_entity.id
_entity.type
_entity.pdbx_description
1 polymer ?
#
loop_
_entity_poly.entity_id
_entity_poly.type
_entity_poly.pdbx_seq_one_letter_code
_entity_poly.pdbx_strand_id
1 'polypeptide(L)'
;MIRLKRIPAIFMLLAFCISLTACGNPEAEQRKSFIELLQAQIDRPGADIATLTPDATKALGPYAAQYSVLTDFHADFVEHVARPMQPAVQNVAIASAQDLMSRRADIRSAHEQVEAIRSALEAAVSKASLQRSSLKQPEDVAPVYAKVFDKVVSRPAEAYRGFFPLVDAAGESDHRLGEFLDKNYARVTFNGTEMAVNPTIQPELEPLIKDAQDKGQLMLDAAQKLQQVVPTS
;
A
#
# COMPACT_ATOMS: atom_id res chain seq x y z
N MET A 1 32.45 65.04 -50.31
CA MET A 1 31.12 64.39 -50.16
C MET A 1 31.25 63.06 -50.91
N ILE A 2 31.25 61.85 -50.35
CA ILE A 2 30.33 61.19 -49.42
C ILE A 2 31.12 60.04 -48.73
N ARG A 3 31.00 59.90 -47.40
CA ARG A 3 31.63 58.84 -46.58
C ARG A 3 30.84 57.53 -46.71
N LEU A 4 31.46 56.48 -47.26
CA LEU A 4 30.86 55.14 -47.33
C LEU A 4 31.07 54.41 -45.99
N LYS A 5 29.98 54.28 -45.21
CA LYS A 5 29.88 53.47 -43.98
C LYS A 5 30.31 52.03 -44.26
N ARG A 6 31.46 51.61 -43.74
CA ARG A 6 31.88 50.20 -43.64
C ARG A 6 31.93 49.81 -42.17
N ILE A 7 30.82 49.31 -41.65
CA ILE A 7 30.61 48.45 -40.47
C ILE A 7 29.07 48.27 -40.48
N PRO A 8 28.51 47.09 -40.81
CA PRO A 8 28.35 46.05 -39.79
C PRO A 8 28.15 44.62 -40.37
N ALA A 9 29.15 43.99 -40.98
CA ALA A 9 29.03 42.57 -41.37
C ALA A 9 29.57 41.62 -40.27
N ILE A 10 30.50 42.10 -39.45
CA ILE A 10 31.19 41.27 -38.44
C ILE A 10 30.36 41.15 -37.15
N PHE A 11 29.55 42.17 -36.80
CA PHE A 11 28.67 42.11 -35.63
C PHE A 11 27.45 41.20 -35.79
N MET A 12 27.04 40.91 -37.04
CA MET A 12 25.89 40.05 -37.32
C MET A 12 26.25 38.55 -37.31
N LEU A 13 27.53 38.21 -37.49
CA LEU A 13 28.04 36.84 -37.39
C LEU A 13 28.39 36.43 -35.94
N LEU A 14 28.71 37.39 -35.07
CA LEU A 14 28.96 37.12 -33.65
C LEU A 14 27.67 36.92 -32.84
N ALA A 15 26.56 37.52 -33.27
CA ALA A 15 25.24 37.36 -32.64
C ALA A 15 24.58 36.00 -32.95
N PHE A 16 24.99 35.31 -34.02
CA PHE A 16 24.45 34.00 -34.38
C PHE A 16 25.07 32.84 -33.58
N CYS A 17 26.27 33.04 -33.01
CA CYS A 17 26.94 32.04 -32.17
C CYS A 17 26.45 32.04 -30.71
N ILE A 18 25.75 33.10 -30.26
CA ILE A 18 25.24 33.16 -28.88
C ILE A 18 23.90 32.41 -28.75
N SER A 19 23.17 32.21 -29.85
CA SER A 19 21.92 31.43 -29.88
C SER A 19 22.11 29.94 -29.61
N LEU A 20 23.34 29.42 -29.66
CA LEU A 20 23.64 28.01 -29.40
C LEU A 20 23.95 27.71 -27.91
N THR A 21 23.90 28.72 -27.03
CA THR A 21 24.12 28.51 -25.58
C THR A 21 22.83 28.51 -24.75
N ALA A 22 21.66 28.61 -25.38
CA ALA A 22 20.38 28.27 -24.73
C ALA A 22 20.03 26.77 -24.82
N CYS A 23 21.03 25.89 -24.96
CA CYS A 23 20.89 24.48 -24.63
C CYS A 23 21.03 24.35 -23.11
N GLY A 24 19.96 24.67 -22.38
CA GLY A 24 19.85 24.35 -20.96
C GLY A 24 20.13 22.86 -20.78
N ASN A 25 20.94 22.48 -19.79
CA ASN A 25 21.26 21.08 -19.53
C ASN A 25 19.93 20.34 -19.24
N PRO A 26 19.40 19.56 -20.20
CA PRO A 26 18.07 18.98 -20.05
C PRO A 26 18.04 18.00 -18.89
N GLU A 27 19.18 17.38 -18.56
CA GLU A 27 19.31 16.50 -17.41
C GLU A 27 19.17 17.26 -16.09
N ALA A 28 19.73 18.46 -15.97
CA ALA A 28 19.61 19.24 -14.74
C ALA A 28 18.18 19.72 -14.50
N GLU A 29 17.46 20.13 -15.55
CA GLU A 29 16.05 20.51 -15.46
C GLU A 29 15.15 19.31 -15.15
N GLN A 30 15.39 18.17 -15.80
CA GLN A 30 14.70 16.91 -15.52
C GLN A 30 14.93 16.45 -14.07
N ARG A 31 16.18 16.51 -13.59
CA ARG A 31 16.56 16.15 -12.23
C ARG A 31 15.87 17.04 -11.21
N LYS A 32 15.88 18.36 -11.43
CA LYS A 32 15.19 19.33 -10.58
C LYS A 32 13.69 19.03 -10.51
N SER A 33 13.06 18.83 -11.65
CA SER A 33 11.62 18.50 -11.75
C SER A 33 11.29 17.19 -11.03
N PHE A 34 12.19 16.19 -11.12
CA PHE A 34 12.02 14.93 -10.41
C PHE A 34 12.14 15.09 -8.90
N ILE A 35 13.12 15.85 -8.41
CA ILE A 35 13.26 16.14 -6.98
C ILE A 35 12.03 16.89 -6.46
N GLU A 36 11.52 17.88 -7.19
CA GLU A 36 10.30 18.62 -6.82
C GLU A 36 9.07 17.70 -6.74
N LEU A 37 8.91 16.80 -7.71
CA LEU A 37 7.86 15.77 -7.69
C LEU A 37 7.98 14.86 -6.45
N LEU A 38 9.19 14.34 -6.18
CA LEU A 38 9.42 13.48 -5.03
C LEU A 38 9.18 14.24 -3.71
N GLN A 39 9.56 15.51 -3.64
CA GLN A 39 9.35 16.34 -2.46
C GLN A 39 7.85 16.59 -2.23
N ALA A 40 7.10 16.93 -3.28
CA ALA A 40 5.64 17.03 -3.21
C ALA A 40 4.99 15.71 -2.75
N GLN A 41 5.54 14.57 -3.19
CA GLN A 41 5.10 13.25 -2.75
C GLN A 41 5.43 12.98 -1.28
N ILE A 42 6.55 13.48 -0.75
CA ILE A 42 6.88 13.41 0.69
C ILE A 42 5.86 14.22 1.51
N ASP A 43 5.51 15.42 1.04
CA ASP A 43 4.64 16.34 1.77
C ASP A 43 3.15 15.95 1.73
N ARG A 44 2.74 15.15 0.73
CA ARG A 44 1.38 14.62 0.61
C ARG A 44 0.97 13.77 1.83
N PRO A 45 -0.25 13.85 2.37
CA PRO A 45 -0.68 12.90 3.41
C PRO A 45 -0.89 11.49 2.84
N GLY A 46 -0.67 10.46 3.67
CA GLY A 46 -0.90 9.06 3.29
C GLY A 46 0.16 8.47 2.35
N ALA A 47 -0.14 7.29 1.80
CA ALA A 47 0.77 6.53 0.94
C ALA A 47 0.38 6.57 -0.56
N ASP A 48 -0.73 7.23 -0.91
CA ASP A 48 -1.16 7.35 -2.31
C ASP A 48 -0.15 8.13 -3.14
N ILE A 49 0.14 7.64 -4.35
CA ILE A 49 1.09 8.25 -5.28
C ILE A 49 0.41 9.06 -6.37
N ALA A 50 1.03 10.18 -6.78
CA ALA A 50 0.51 10.98 -7.89
C ALA A 50 0.74 10.28 -9.25
N THR A 51 -0.31 10.13 -10.05
CA THR A 51 -0.20 9.70 -11.45
C THR A 51 0.36 10.83 -12.30
N LEU A 52 1.32 10.52 -13.17
CA LEU A 52 1.90 11.48 -14.09
C LEU A 52 1.02 11.68 -15.33
N THR A 53 0.86 12.93 -15.75
CA THR A 53 0.32 13.25 -17.08
C THR A 53 1.35 12.92 -18.17
N PRO A 54 0.95 12.73 -19.43
CA PRO A 54 1.90 12.49 -20.53
C PRO A 54 2.98 13.58 -20.64
N ASP A 55 2.60 14.84 -20.44
CA ASP A 55 3.52 15.98 -20.49
C ASP A 55 4.49 15.96 -19.30
N ALA A 56 4.01 15.65 -18.10
CA ALA A 56 4.88 15.51 -16.92
C ALA A 56 5.86 14.34 -17.08
N THR A 57 5.40 13.20 -17.60
CA THR A 57 6.26 12.04 -17.92
C THR A 57 7.34 12.43 -18.92
N LYS A 58 6.99 13.15 -19.99
CA LYS A 58 7.96 13.63 -20.98
C LYS A 58 8.98 14.60 -20.37
N ALA A 59 8.54 15.47 -19.47
CA ALA A 59 9.40 16.46 -18.79
C ALA A 59 10.41 15.82 -17.83
N LEU A 60 10.14 14.62 -17.30
CA LEU A 60 11.07 13.89 -16.42
C LEU A 60 12.16 13.13 -17.17
N GLY A 61 11.99 12.87 -18.46
CA GLY A 61 12.96 12.11 -19.25
C GLY A 61 13.29 10.75 -18.60
N PRO A 62 14.58 10.38 -18.41
CA PRO A 62 14.96 9.10 -17.81
C PRO A 62 14.44 8.87 -16.38
N TYR A 63 14.15 9.94 -15.62
CA TYR A 63 13.64 9.82 -14.25
C TYR A 63 12.21 9.28 -14.19
N ALA A 64 11.46 9.33 -15.30
CA ALA A 64 10.14 8.73 -15.39
C ALA A 64 10.17 7.22 -15.08
N ALA A 65 11.19 6.50 -15.54
CA ALA A 65 11.37 5.07 -15.25
C ALA A 65 11.73 4.80 -13.77
N GLN A 66 12.32 5.77 -13.07
CA GLN A 66 12.57 5.62 -11.63
C GLN A 66 11.28 5.84 -10.84
N TYR A 67 10.46 6.80 -11.27
CA TYR A 67 9.14 7.04 -10.69
C TYR A 67 8.20 5.86 -10.94
N SER A 68 8.30 5.19 -12.10
CA SER A 68 7.44 4.07 -12.43
C SER A 68 7.58 2.90 -11.45
N VAL A 69 8.76 2.68 -10.87
CA VAL A 69 8.95 1.67 -9.80
C VAL A 69 7.99 1.88 -8.63
N LEU A 70 7.73 3.15 -8.26
CA LEU A 70 6.84 3.50 -7.16
C LEU A 70 5.37 3.35 -7.58
N THR A 71 5.01 3.79 -8.80
CA THR A 71 3.62 3.69 -9.29
C THR A 71 3.22 2.26 -9.62
N ASP A 72 4.15 1.44 -10.12
CA ASP A 72 3.94 0.03 -10.42
C ASP A 72 3.71 -0.75 -9.12
N PHE A 73 4.54 -0.51 -8.08
CA PHE A 73 4.29 -1.09 -6.76
C PHE A 73 2.92 -0.67 -6.22
N HIS A 74 2.60 0.61 -6.28
CA HIS A 74 1.32 1.14 -5.79
C HIS A 74 0.14 0.45 -6.49
N ALA A 75 0.19 0.31 -7.81
CA ALA A 75 -0.84 -0.39 -8.58
C ALA A 75 -0.96 -1.86 -8.18
N ASP A 76 0.16 -2.60 -8.18
CA ASP A 76 0.20 -4.03 -7.79
C ASP A 76 -0.33 -4.22 -6.36
N PHE A 77 0.06 -3.34 -5.43
CA PHE A 77 -0.36 -3.37 -4.03
C PHE A 77 -1.86 -3.08 -3.89
N VAL A 78 -2.38 -2.02 -4.52
CA VAL A 78 -3.81 -1.71 -4.44
C VAL A 78 -4.64 -2.84 -5.04
N GLU A 79 -4.22 -3.39 -6.18
CA GLU A 79 -4.97 -4.42 -6.89
C GLU A 79 -4.98 -5.77 -6.19
N HIS A 80 -3.83 -6.22 -5.70
CA HIS A 80 -3.65 -7.58 -5.22
C HIS A 80 -3.54 -7.70 -3.69
N VAL A 81 -3.39 -6.57 -2.98
CA VAL A 81 -3.25 -6.56 -1.51
C VAL A 81 -4.37 -5.75 -0.86
N ALA A 82 -4.46 -4.46 -1.13
CA ALA A 82 -5.35 -3.58 -0.38
C ALA A 82 -6.83 -3.83 -0.66
N ARG A 83 -7.21 -3.92 -1.95
CA ARG A 83 -8.60 -4.14 -2.34
C ARG A 83 -9.12 -5.52 -1.92
N PRO A 84 -8.39 -6.64 -2.13
CA PRO A 84 -8.86 -7.95 -1.67
C PRO A 84 -8.89 -8.11 -0.15
N MET A 85 -8.09 -7.35 0.60
CA MET A 85 -8.12 -7.40 2.08
C MET A 85 -9.40 -6.80 2.67
N GLN A 86 -10.02 -5.81 2.02
CA GLN A 86 -11.24 -5.16 2.52
C GLN A 86 -12.38 -6.16 2.86
N PRO A 87 -12.82 -7.05 1.94
CA PRO A 87 -13.82 -8.05 2.26
C PRO A 87 -13.31 -9.10 3.26
N ALA A 88 -12.02 -9.44 3.25
CA ALA A 88 -11.46 -10.39 4.23
C ALA A 88 -11.62 -9.87 5.67
N VAL A 89 -11.33 -8.59 5.92
CA VAL A 89 -11.51 -7.98 7.25
C VAL A 89 -12.99 -7.85 7.63
N GLN A 90 -13.86 -7.45 6.68
CA GLN A 90 -15.31 -7.38 6.93
C GLN A 90 -15.91 -8.76 7.24
N ASN A 91 -15.33 -9.82 6.68
CA ASN A 91 -15.85 -11.16 6.85
C ASN A 91 -15.45 -11.84 8.17
N VAL A 92 -14.39 -11.37 8.83
CA VAL A 92 -13.90 -11.91 10.11
C VAL A 92 -14.52 -11.19 11.32
N ALA A 93 -15.23 -10.08 11.13
CA ALA A 93 -16.01 -9.46 12.20
C ALA A 93 -17.25 -10.32 12.51
N ILE A 94 -17.09 -11.27 13.44
CA ILE A 94 -18.17 -12.15 13.89
C ILE A 94 -19.04 -11.42 14.92
N ALA A 95 -20.32 -11.28 14.62
CA ALA A 95 -21.24 -10.57 15.51
C ALA A 95 -21.78 -11.44 16.65
N SER A 96 -21.81 -12.77 16.49
CA SER A 96 -22.31 -13.72 17.50
C SER A 96 -21.85 -15.15 17.22
N ALA A 97 -22.03 -16.04 18.20
CA ALA A 97 -21.81 -17.48 18.01
C ALA A 97 -22.69 -18.08 16.90
N GLN A 98 -23.91 -17.58 16.69
CA GLN A 98 -24.76 -18.02 15.57
C GLN A 98 -24.18 -17.57 14.22
N ASP A 99 -23.69 -16.32 14.15
CA ASP A 99 -23.06 -15.74 12.96
C ASP A 99 -21.78 -16.50 12.57
N LEU A 100 -20.95 -16.87 13.55
CA LEU A 100 -19.80 -17.74 13.35
C LEU A 100 -20.23 -19.03 12.66
N MET A 101 -21.22 -19.71 13.23
CA MET A 101 -21.67 -21.03 12.78
C MET A 101 -22.25 -21.01 11.37
N SER A 102 -22.97 -19.94 11.00
CA SER A 102 -23.56 -19.78 9.67
C SER A 102 -22.54 -19.39 8.59
N ARG A 103 -21.42 -18.75 8.96
CA ARG A 103 -20.41 -18.21 8.03
C ARG A 103 -19.08 -18.96 7.99
N ARG A 104 -18.98 -20.13 8.61
CA ARG A 104 -17.71 -20.89 8.70
C ARG A 104 -17.03 -21.16 7.36
N ALA A 105 -17.81 -21.44 6.32
CA ALA A 105 -17.26 -21.65 4.98
C ALA A 105 -16.65 -20.36 4.42
N ASP A 106 -17.32 -19.23 4.63
CA ASP A 106 -16.83 -17.92 4.19
C ASP A 106 -15.58 -17.49 4.97
N ILE A 107 -15.54 -17.74 6.28
CA ILE A 107 -14.36 -17.48 7.12
C ILE A 107 -13.16 -18.31 6.64
N ARG A 108 -13.36 -19.60 6.35
CA ARG A 108 -12.30 -20.45 5.78
C ARG A 108 -11.80 -19.94 4.43
N SER A 109 -12.72 -19.56 3.53
CA SER A 109 -12.37 -18.97 2.24
C SER A 109 -11.61 -17.65 2.41
N ALA A 110 -11.97 -16.83 3.40
CA ALA A 110 -11.25 -15.59 3.72
C ALA A 110 -9.82 -15.88 4.17
N HIS A 111 -9.58 -16.94 4.96
CA HIS A 111 -8.21 -17.36 5.32
C HIS A 111 -7.37 -17.73 4.10
N GLU A 112 -7.91 -18.52 3.18
CA GLU A 112 -7.21 -18.88 1.94
C GLU A 112 -6.87 -17.64 1.09
N GLN A 113 -7.79 -16.67 1.04
CA GLN A 113 -7.55 -15.38 0.37
C GLN A 113 -6.44 -14.57 1.04
N VAL A 114 -6.35 -14.59 2.37
CA VAL A 114 -5.29 -13.88 3.12
C VAL A 114 -3.90 -14.44 2.80
N GLU A 115 -3.77 -15.75 2.59
CA GLU A 115 -2.48 -16.34 2.15
C GLU A 115 -2.08 -15.88 0.73
N ALA A 116 -3.05 -15.79 -0.18
CA ALA A 116 -2.82 -15.23 -1.51
C ALA A 116 -2.39 -13.76 -1.44
N ILE A 117 -3.03 -12.97 -0.56
CA ILE A 117 -2.67 -11.57 -0.32
C ILE A 117 -1.26 -11.44 0.26
N ARG A 118 -0.89 -12.27 1.24
CA ARG A 118 0.47 -12.29 1.82
C ARG A 118 1.52 -12.56 0.74
N SER A 119 1.24 -13.53 -0.14
CA SER A 119 2.13 -13.86 -1.26
C SER A 119 2.24 -12.71 -2.26
N ALA A 120 1.12 -12.07 -2.61
CA ALA A 120 1.11 -10.91 -3.51
C ALA A 120 1.90 -9.73 -2.95
N LEU A 121 1.79 -9.46 -1.63
CA LEU A 121 2.57 -8.41 -0.98
C LEU A 121 4.07 -8.65 -1.11
N GLU A 122 4.55 -9.84 -0.77
CA GLU A 122 5.98 -10.15 -0.83
C GLU A 122 6.50 -10.12 -2.27
N ALA A 123 5.70 -10.55 -3.25
CA ALA A 123 6.05 -10.43 -4.66
C ALA A 123 6.21 -8.97 -5.09
N ALA A 124 5.25 -8.10 -4.74
CA ALA A 124 5.30 -6.67 -5.07
C ALA A 124 6.50 -5.97 -4.40
N VAL A 125 6.74 -6.22 -3.11
CA VAL A 125 7.88 -5.65 -2.37
C VAL A 125 9.21 -6.11 -2.96
N SER A 126 9.33 -7.40 -3.28
CA SER A 126 10.54 -7.96 -3.88
C SER A 126 10.84 -7.34 -5.24
N LYS A 127 9.82 -7.24 -6.12
CA LYS A 127 9.91 -6.57 -7.43
C LYS A 127 10.38 -5.13 -7.29
N ALA A 128 9.73 -4.34 -6.44
CA ALA A 128 10.07 -2.94 -6.23
C ALA A 128 11.48 -2.76 -5.65
N SER A 129 11.88 -3.61 -4.70
CA SER A 129 13.21 -3.58 -4.09
C SER A 129 14.32 -3.92 -5.09
N LEU A 130 14.09 -4.94 -5.93
CA LEU A 130 15.01 -5.30 -7.00
C LEU A 130 15.17 -4.16 -8.00
N GLN A 131 14.06 -3.60 -8.47
CA GLN A 131 14.06 -2.45 -9.40
C GLN A 131 14.81 -1.26 -8.77
N ARG A 132 14.51 -0.90 -7.52
CA ARG A 132 15.21 0.16 -6.78
C ARG A 132 16.72 -0.07 -6.71
N SER A 133 17.16 -1.28 -6.40
CA SER A 133 18.59 -1.61 -6.27
C SER A 133 19.36 -1.47 -7.60
N SER A 134 18.66 -1.57 -8.73
CA SER A 134 19.24 -1.41 -10.07
C SER A 134 19.34 0.06 -10.52
N LEU A 135 18.72 0.99 -9.81
CA LEU A 135 18.69 2.40 -10.17
C LEU A 135 20.05 3.06 -9.93
N LYS A 136 20.56 3.75 -10.95
CA LYS A 136 21.75 4.61 -10.84
C LYS A 136 21.29 6.05 -10.62
N GLN A 137 21.15 6.43 -9.35
CA GLN A 137 20.64 7.74 -8.96
C GLN A 137 21.79 8.71 -8.65
N PRO A 138 21.68 9.98 -9.08
CA PRO A 138 22.55 11.04 -8.58
C PRO A 138 22.47 11.21 -7.06
N GLU A 139 23.52 11.78 -6.46
CA GLU A 139 23.64 11.93 -5.00
C GLU A 139 22.54 12.80 -4.37
N ASP A 140 22.02 13.79 -5.11
CA ASP A 140 20.92 14.67 -4.68
C ASP A 140 19.54 14.02 -4.83
N VAL A 141 19.38 13.06 -5.75
CA VAL A 141 18.12 12.33 -6.00
C VAL A 141 17.95 11.17 -5.02
N ALA A 142 19.01 10.37 -4.81
CA ALA A 142 18.96 9.16 -4.01
C ALA A 142 18.31 9.32 -2.62
N PRO A 143 18.65 10.33 -1.79
CA PRO A 143 18.05 10.46 -0.46
C PRO A 143 16.57 10.86 -0.50
N VAL A 144 16.14 11.66 -1.47
CA VAL A 144 14.74 12.06 -1.61
C VAL A 144 13.89 10.90 -2.12
N TYR A 145 14.40 10.16 -3.11
CA TYR A 145 13.77 8.95 -3.61
C TYR A 145 13.62 7.89 -2.51
N ALA A 146 14.66 7.69 -1.70
CA ALA A 146 14.62 6.75 -0.58
C ALA A 146 13.49 7.05 0.42
N LYS A 147 13.23 8.34 0.70
CA LYS A 147 12.10 8.76 1.57
C LYS A 147 10.75 8.44 0.95
N VAL A 148 10.58 8.67 -0.35
CA VAL A 148 9.33 8.33 -1.04
C VAL A 148 9.14 6.81 -1.09
N PHE A 149 10.20 6.05 -1.37
CA PHE A 149 10.13 4.59 -1.36
C PHE A 149 9.77 4.05 0.02
N ASP A 150 10.38 4.57 1.09
CA ASP A 150 10.02 4.20 2.47
C ASP A 150 8.53 4.42 2.72
N LYS A 151 8.03 5.59 2.33
CA LYS A 151 6.64 6.00 2.53
C LYS A 151 5.61 5.22 1.71
N VAL A 152 5.91 4.94 0.44
CA VAL A 152 4.96 4.34 -0.52
C VAL A 152 5.08 2.82 -0.56
N VAL A 153 6.26 2.26 -0.27
CA VAL A 153 6.56 0.84 -0.40
C VAL A 153 6.80 0.19 0.96
N SER A 154 7.82 0.64 1.70
CA SER A 154 8.27 -0.04 2.91
C SER A 154 7.25 0.01 4.03
N ARG A 155 6.75 1.20 4.39
CA ARG A 155 5.79 1.36 5.50
C ARG A 155 4.45 0.68 5.25
N PRO A 156 3.81 0.80 4.07
CA PRO A 156 2.57 0.06 3.81
C PRO A 156 2.77 -1.46 3.89
N ALA A 157 3.89 -1.97 3.37
CA ALA A 157 4.22 -3.38 3.47
C ALA A 157 4.42 -3.84 4.91
N GLU A 158 5.16 -3.09 5.72
CA GLU A 158 5.34 -3.37 7.15
C GLU A 158 4.02 -3.34 7.92
N ALA A 159 3.12 -2.41 7.60
CA ALA A 159 1.81 -2.34 8.21
C ALA A 159 0.98 -3.61 7.94
N TYR A 160 0.96 -4.10 6.70
CA TYR A 160 0.30 -5.37 6.37
C TYR A 160 0.98 -6.57 7.02
N ARG A 161 2.31 -6.61 7.04
CA ARG A 161 3.07 -7.67 7.74
C ARG A 161 2.74 -7.74 9.22
N GLY A 162 2.53 -6.60 9.87
CA GLY A 162 2.08 -6.53 11.27
C GLY A 162 0.60 -6.88 11.46
N PHE A 163 -0.22 -6.68 10.43
CA PHE A 163 -1.65 -7.01 10.45
C PHE A 163 -1.91 -8.51 10.31
N PHE A 164 -1.15 -9.21 9.45
CA PHE A 164 -1.39 -10.63 9.16
C PHE A 164 -1.45 -11.54 10.40
N PRO A 165 -0.52 -11.46 11.38
CA PRO A 165 -0.60 -12.29 12.59
C PRO A 165 -1.87 -12.07 13.41
N LEU A 166 -2.48 -10.88 13.33
CA LEU A 166 -3.75 -10.60 14.01
C LEU A 166 -4.92 -11.31 13.33
N VAL A 167 -4.89 -11.37 12.00
CA VAL A 167 -5.85 -12.14 11.20
C VAL A 167 -5.72 -13.64 11.51
N ASP A 168 -4.49 -14.15 11.56
CA ASP A 168 -4.23 -15.55 11.91
C ASP A 168 -4.76 -15.87 13.32
N ALA A 169 -4.48 -14.99 14.30
CA ALA A 169 -4.90 -15.18 15.68
C ALA A 169 -6.43 -15.10 15.87
N ALA A 170 -7.11 -14.19 15.16
CA ALA A 170 -8.56 -14.08 15.20
C ALA A 170 -9.22 -15.34 14.60
N GLY A 171 -8.77 -15.75 13.42
CA GLY A 171 -9.29 -16.95 12.77
C GLY A 171 -9.12 -18.24 13.57
N GLU A 172 -7.96 -18.41 14.19
CA GLU A 172 -7.68 -19.54 15.05
C GLU A 172 -8.54 -19.52 16.33
N SER A 173 -8.83 -18.33 16.88
CA SER A 173 -9.79 -18.18 17.99
C SER A 173 -11.21 -18.55 17.57
N ASP A 174 -11.66 -18.07 16.41
CA ASP A 174 -12.98 -18.36 15.85
C ASP A 174 -13.13 -19.85 15.52
N HIS A 175 -12.07 -20.47 15.00
CA HIS A 175 -12.03 -21.90 14.74
C HIS A 175 -12.22 -22.72 16.02
N ARG A 176 -11.51 -22.40 17.10
CA ARG A 176 -11.67 -23.07 18.40
C ARG A 176 -13.08 -22.93 18.96
N LEU A 177 -13.65 -21.73 18.92
CA LEU A 177 -15.02 -21.50 19.38
C LEU A 177 -16.03 -22.30 18.53
N GLY A 178 -15.86 -22.30 17.21
CA GLY A 178 -16.72 -23.04 16.28
C GLY A 178 -16.65 -24.55 16.48
N GLU A 179 -15.45 -25.10 16.66
CA GLU A 179 -15.27 -26.53 16.99
C GLU A 179 -15.96 -26.91 18.30
N PHE A 180 -15.83 -26.07 19.34
CA PHE A 180 -16.45 -26.34 20.63
C PHE A 180 -17.98 -26.34 20.53
N LEU A 181 -18.55 -25.35 19.83
CA LEU A 181 -19.98 -25.24 19.60
C LEU A 181 -20.54 -26.41 18.78
N ASP A 182 -19.82 -26.88 17.76
CA ASP A 182 -20.18 -28.09 17.00
C ASP A 182 -20.22 -29.33 17.88
N LYS A 183 -19.15 -29.58 18.64
CA LYS A 183 -19.03 -30.74 19.53
C LYS A 183 -20.14 -30.75 20.60
N ASN A 184 -20.63 -29.57 20.97
CA ASN A 184 -21.64 -29.38 22.01
C ASN A 184 -23.00 -28.92 21.47
N TYR A 185 -23.28 -29.08 20.17
CA TYR A 185 -24.47 -28.50 19.53
C TYR A 185 -25.78 -28.82 20.25
N ALA A 186 -25.96 -30.07 20.72
CA ALA A 186 -27.15 -30.49 21.46
C ALA A 186 -27.34 -29.82 22.83
N ARG A 187 -26.32 -29.10 23.32
CA ARG A 187 -26.29 -28.41 24.61
C ARG A 187 -26.35 -26.88 24.46
N VAL A 188 -26.55 -26.40 23.24
CA VAL A 188 -26.63 -24.98 22.88
C VAL A 188 -27.92 -24.77 22.09
N THR A 189 -28.63 -23.67 22.36
CA THR A 189 -29.78 -23.24 21.57
C THR A 189 -29.62 -21.78 21.19
N PHE A 190 -29.82 -21.48 19.91
CA PHE A 190 -29.72 -20.12 19.38
C PHE A 190 -31.12 -19.53 19.17
N ASN A 191 -31.39 -18.39 19.81
CA ASN A 191 -32.60 -17.59 19.66
C ASN A 191 -32.22 -16.22 19.09
N GLY A 192 -31.95 -16.18 17.79
CA GLY A 192 -31.29 -15.02 17.17
C GLY A 192 -29.90 -14.83 17.76
N THR A 193 -29.55 -13.60 18.15
CA THR A 193 -28.24 -13.30 18.75
C THR A 193 -28.07 -13.84 20.17
N GLU A 194 -29.14 -14.26 20.83
CA GLU A 194 -29.07 -14.87 22.16
C GLU A 194 -28.73 -16.35 22.06
N MET A 195 -27.77 -16.78 22.90
CA MET A 195 -27.35 -18.18 23.01
C MET A 195 -27.70 -18.70 24.40
N ALA A 196 -28.59 -19.67 24.47
CA ALA A 196 -28.86 -20.43 25.68
C ALA A 196 -27.90 -21.62 25.76
N VAL A 197 -27.21 -21.74 26.88
CA VAL A 197 -26.11 -22.70 27.08
C VAL A 197 -26.43 -23.62 28.25
N ASN A 198 -26.23 -24.91 28.10
CA ASN A 198 -26.31 -25.84 29.22
C ASN A 198 -25.23 -25.48 30.28
N PRO A 199 -25.57 -25.34 31.57
CA PRO A 199 -24.62 -24.94 32.61
C PRO A 199 -23.38 -25.84 32.72
N THR A 200 -23.46 -27.11 32.28
CA THR A 200 -22.34 -28.06 32.33
C THR A 200 -21.18 -27.72 31.41
N ILE A 201 -21.42 -26.99 30.31
CA ILE A 201 -20.38 -26.62 29.33
C ILE A 201 -19.95 -25.14 29.47
N GLN A 202 -20.65 -24.39 30.32
CA GLN A 202 -20.44 -22.95 30.46
C GLN A 202 -19.01 -22.58 30.90
N PRO A 203 -18.37 -23.26 31.88
CA PRO A 203 -17.01 -22.92 32.29
C PRO A 203 -15.96 -23.08 31.19
N GLU A 204 -16.20 -23.96 30.22
CA GLU A 204 -15.30 -24.18 29.08
C GLU A 204 -15.63 -23.24 27.90
N LEU A 205 -16.90 -22.85 27.74
CA LEU A 205 -17.36 -21.97 26.66
C LEU A 205 -17.01 -20.50 26.90
N GLU A 206 -17.16 -20.00 28.13
CA GLU A 206 -16.89 -18.60 28.49
C GLU A 206 -15.50 -18.08 28.06
N PRO A 207 -14.39 -18.80 28.33
CA PRO A 207 -13.07 -18.33 27.89
C PRO A 207 -12.92 -18.32 26.37
N LEU A 208 -13.58 -19.22 25.63
CA LEU A 208 -13.54 -19.25 24.17
C LEU A 208 -14.27 -18.06 23.55
N ILE A 209 -15.44 -17.71 24.09
CA ILE A 209 -16.17 -16.49 23.68
C ILE A 209 -15.33 -15.26 23.95
N LYS A 210 -14.71 -15.19 25.16
CA LYS A 210 -13.87 -14.05 25.53
C LYS A 210 -12.67 -13.90 24.60
N ASP A 211 -11.97 -14.98 24.29
CA ASP A 211 -10.82 -14.94 23.37
C ASP A 211 -11.25 -14.44 21.98
N ALA A 212 -12.36 -14.95 21.43
CA ALA A 212 -12.88 -14.50 20.14
C ALA A 212 -13.25 -13.00 20.14
N GLN A 213 -13.88 -12.52 21.21
CA GLN A 213 -14.18 -11.08 21.38
C GLN A 213 -12.91 -10.24 21.47
N ASP A 214 -11.94 -10.66 22.28
CA ASP A 214 -10.68 -9.93 22.47
C ASP A 214 -9.88 -9.88 21.15
N LYS A 215 -9.81 -10.97 20.38
CA LYS A 215 -9.14 -11.00 19.07
C LYS A 215 -9.89 -10.21 18.01
N GLY A 216 -11.22 -10.29 17.97
CA GLY A 216 -12.05 -9.50 17.07
C GLY A 216 -11.82 -8.00 17.28
N GLN A 217 -11.78 -7.54 18.54
CA GLN A 217 -11.50 -6.14 18.86
C GLN A 217 -10.09 -5.72 18.43
N LEU A 218 -9.07 -6.53 18.71
CA LEU A 218 -7.70 -6.25 18.28
C LEU A 218 -7.57 -6.12 16.76
N MET A 219 -8.28 -6.97 16.01
CA MET A 219 -8.31 -6.91 14.55
C MET A 219 -8.99 -5.61 14.07
N LEU A 220 -10.11 -5.20 14.68
CA LEU A 220 -10.80 -3.95 14.34
C LEU A 220 -9.90 -2.72 14.59
N ASP A 221 -9.25 -2.65 15.75
CA ASP A 221 -8.33 -1.57 16.10
C ASP A 221 -7.15 -1.50 15.11
N ALA A 222 -6.63 -2.67 14.72
CA ALA A 222 -5.54 -2.75 13.76
C ALA A 222 -5.98 -2.39 12.34
N ALA A 223 -7.18 -2.78 11.92
CA ALA A 223 -7.75 -2.40 10.62
C ALA A 223 -7.94 -0.88 10.51
N GLN A 224 -8.39 -0.22 11.58
CA GLN A 224 -8.49 1.24 11.63
C GLN A 224 -7.13 1.92 11.50
N LYS A 225 -6.09 1.39 12.17
CA LYS A 225 -4.72 1.90 12.02
C LYS A 225 -4.18 1.66 10.61
N LEU A 226 -4.45 0.49 10.03
CA LEU A 226 -4.02 0.11 8.69
C LEU A 226 -4.54 1.11 7.65
N GLN A 227 -5.82 1.52 7.74
CA GLN A 227 -6.44 2.51 6.85
C GLN A 227 -5.72 3.87 6.83
N GLN A 228 -4.95 4.23 7.86
CA GLN A 228 -4.25 5.52 7.92
C GLN A 228 -2.89 5.51 7.22
N VAL A 229 -2.33 4.32 6.98
CA VAL A 229 -0.92 4.15 6.56
C VAL A 229 -0.78 3.43 5.22
N VAL A 230 -1.89 3.05 4.59
CA VAL A 230 -1.91 2.30 3.33
C VAL A 230 -2.57 3.12 2.21
N PRO A 231 -2.18 2.89 0.95
CA PRO A 231 -2.84 3.54 -0.18
C PRO A 231 -4.31 3.13 -0.28
N THR A 232 -5.14 4.08 -0.73
CA THR A 232 -6.62 3.96 -0.78
C THR A 232 -7.18 3.95 -2.20
N SER A 233 -6.39 4.37 -3.21
CA SER A 233 -6.84 4.49 -4.60
C SER A 233 -5.77 4.08 -5.61
#